data_AF-A0A537J6D3-F1
#
_entry.id   AF-A0A537J6D3-F1
#
_cell.length_a   1.000
_cell.length_b   1.000
_cell.length_c   1.000
_cell.angle_alpha   90.00
_cell.angle_beta   90.00
_cell.angle_gamma   90.00
#
_symmetry.space_group_name_H-M   'P 1'
#
loop_
_entity.id
_entity.type
_entity.pdbx_description
1 polymer ?
#
loop_
_entity_poly.entity_id
_entity_poly.type
_entity_poly.pdbx_seq_one_letter_code
_entity_poly.pdbx_strand_id
1 'polypeptide(L)' 'MKKYSLIFWSFLFIGLCTYAQTEDAKTLHENAKTFMRQGDFNNAIVILTRALQMDKNNIEMQKDLAMSYY' A
#
# COMPACT_ATOMS: atom_id res chain seq x y z
N MET A 1 -27.93 -30.01 -12.32
CA MET A 1 -26.54 -30.09 -11.78
C MET A 1 -25.65 -28.95 -12.26
N LYS A 2 -25.52 -28.68 -13.57
CA LYS A 2 -24.66 -27.59 -14.10
C LYS A 2 -25.02 -26.17 -13.60
N LYS A 3 -26.32 -25.90 -13.37
CA LYS A 3 -26.86 -24.60 -12.91
C LYS A 3 -26.40 -24.24 -11.48
N TYR A 4 -26.42 -25.22 -10.58
CA TYR A 4 -25.96 -25.06 -9.18
C TYR A 4 -24.43 -24.99 -9.09
N SER A 5 -23.72 -25.66 -10.00
CA SER A 5 -22.26 -25.57 -10.12
C SER A 5 -21.81 -24.15 -10.52
N LEU A 6 -22.51 -23.49 -11.46
CA LEU A 6 -22.23 -22.11 -11.83
C LEU A 6 -22.43 -21.11 -10.67
N ILE A 7 -23.48 -21.30 -9.86
CA ILE A 7 -23.75 -20.45 -8.69
C ILE A 7 -22.66 -20.65 -7.63
N PHE A 8 -22.21 -21.89 -7.42
CA PHE A 8 -21.11 -22.21 -6.49
C PHE A 8 -19.79 -21.56 -6.91
N TRP A 9 -19.45 -21.61 -8.20
CA TRP A 9 -18.26 -20.94 -8.74
C TRP A 9 -18.35 -19.41 -8.64
N SER A 10 -19.53 -18.83 -8.84
CA SER A 10 -19.75 -17.40 -8.66
C SER A 10 -19.60 -16.96 -7.19
N PHE A 11 -20.01 -17.78 -6.23
CA PHE A 11 -19.83 -17.51 -4.80
C PHE A 11 -18.35 -17.60 -4.38
N LEU A 12 -17.57 -18.50 -4.98
CA LEU A 12 -16.14 -18.66 -4.71
C LEU A 12 -15.32 -17.42 -5.11
N PHE A 13 -15.66 -16.77 -6.23
CA PHE A 13 -14.94 -15.59 -6.71
C PHE A 13 -15.13 -14.35 -5.82
N ILE A 14 -16.29 -14.19 -5.18
CA ILE A 14 -16.58 -13.03 -4.31
C ILE A 14 -15.74 -13.08 -3.01
N GLY A 15 -15.37 -14.28 -2.54
CA GLY A 15 -14.55 -14.45 -1.34
C GLY A 15 -13.08 -14.04 -1.48
N LEU A 16 -12.58 -13.86 -2.71
CA LEU A 16 -11.18 -13.48 -2.96
C LEU A 16 -10.96 -11.96 -3.00
N CYS A 17 -12.02 -11.16 -3.13
CA CYS A 17 -11.93 -9.70 -3.23
C CYS A 17 -11.75 -8.98 -1.89
N THR A 18 -11.77 -9.68 -0.75
CA THR A 18 -11.72 -9.07 0.59
C THR A 18 -10.32 -8.89 1.15
N TYR A 19 -9.27 -9.32 0.45
CA TYR A 19 -7.88 -8.98 0.77
C TYR A 19 -7.45 -7.68 0.09
N ALA A 20 -8.26 -6.63 0.18
CA ALA A 20 -7.71 -5.29 0.02
C ALA A 20 -6.84 -5.05 1.26
N GLN A 21 -5.54 -5.34 1.15
CA GLN A 21 -4.59 -5.15 2.24
C GLN A 21 -4.72 -3.69 2.69
N THR A 22 -5.23 -3.49 3.90
CA THR A 22 -5.12 -2.20 4.58
C THR A 22 -3.63 -2.00 4.83
N GLU A 23 -2.96 -1.32 3.90
CA GLU A 23 -1.56 -0.92 4.08
C GLU A 23 -1.52 -0.01 5.30
N ASP A 24 -0.86 -0.46 6.37
CA ASP A 24 -0.60 0.37 7.53
C ASP A 24 0.53 1.37 7.22
N ALA A 25 0.63 2.43 8.02
CA ALA A 25 1.63 3.48 7.81
C ALA A 25 3.06 2.91 7.76
N LYS A 26 3.33 1.85 8.55
CA LYS A 26 4.63 1.17 8.58
C LYS A 26 4.94 0.44 7.28
N THR A 27 3.99 -0.32 6.72
CA THR A 27 4.19 -1.00 5.43
C THR A 27 4.42 0.01 4.31
N LEU A 28 3.67 1.11 4.30
CA LEU A 28 3.90 2.19 3.34
C LEU A 28 5.30 2.79 3.48
N HIS A 29 5.78 3.00 4.70
CA HIS A 29 7.12 3.53 4.93
C HIS A 29 8.22 2.60 4.41
N GLU A 30 8.13 1.30 4.66
CA GLU A 30 9.08 0.30 4.12
C GLU A 30 9.05 0.21 2.59
N ASN A 31 7.85 0.34 1.99
CA ASN A 31 7.70 0.41 0.54
C ASN A 31 8.38 1.67 -0.03
N ALA A 32 8.20 2.82 0.62
CA ALA A 32 8.89 4.05 0.23
C ALA A 32 10.41 3.92 0.32
N LYS A 33 10.95 3.31 1.38
CA LYS A 33 12.39 3.05 1.53
C LYS A 33 12.93 2.14 0.41
N THR A 34 12.09 1.29 -0.16
CA THR A 34 12.47 0.49 -1.33
C THR A 34 12.58 1.34 -2.58
N PHE A 35 11.63 2.23 -2.84
CA PHE A 35 11.73 3.21 -3.93
C PHE A 35 12.94 4.15 -3.77
N MET A 36 13.20 4.64 -2.55
CA MET A 36 14.39 5.46 -2.26
C MET A 36 15.70 4.74 -2.59
N ARG A 37 15.83 3.46 -2.19
CA ARG A 37 17.02 2.64 -2.52
C ARG A 37 17.19 2.39 -4.01
N GLN A 38 16.10 2.41 -4.76
CA GLN A 38 16.10 2.28 -6.23
C GLN A 38 16.37 3.63 -6.93
N GLY A 39 16.44 4.74 -6.17
CA GLY A 39 16.56 6.10 -6.72
C GLY A 39 15.25 6.66 -7.30
N ASP A 40 14.13 5.96 -7.10
CA ASP A 40 12.80 6.39 -7.55
C ASP A 40 12.12 7.27 -6.50
N PHE A 41 12.69 8.47 -6.31
CA PHE A 41 12.21 9.40 -5.28
C PHE A 41 10.80 9.92 -5.56
N ASN A 42 10.39 9.99 -6.84
CA ASN A 42 9.04 10.41 -7.20
C ASN A 42 7.99 9.48 -6.60
N ASN A 43 8.18 8.15 -6.74
CA ASN A 43 7.27 7.19 -6.14
C ASN A 43 7.42 7.13 -4.61
N ALA A 44 8.63 7.31 -4.07
CA ALA A 44 8.83 7.42 -2.63
C ALA A 44 8.01 8.56 -2.01
N ILE A 45 8.02 9.75 -2.62
CA ILE A 45 7.25 10.93 -2.18
C ILE A 45 5.76 10.62 -2.11
N VAL A 46 5.20 9.98 -3.13
CA VAL A 46 3.78 9.62 -3.18
C VAL A 46 3.41 8.70 -2.03
N ILE A 47 4.20 7.66 -1.80
CA ILE A 47 3.95 6.68 -0.75
C ILE A 47 4.13 7.28 0.65
N LEU A 48 5.19 8.06 0.88
CA LEU A 48 5.42 8.75 2.16
C LEU A 48 4.32 9.75 2.47
N THR A 49 3.82 10.47 1.47
CA THR A 49 2.69 11.40 1.65
C THR A 49 1.44 10.66 2.12
N ARG A 50 1.15 9.48 1.55
CA ARG A 50 0.04 8.62 2.01
C ARG A 50 0.29 8.10 3.43
N ALA A 51 1.50 7.65 3.73
CA ALA A 51 1.84 7.13 5.06
C ALA A 51 1.66 8.20 6.15
N LEU A 52 2.07 9.44 5.87
CA LEU A 52 1.90 10.60 6.75
C LEU A 52 0.45 11.09 6.87
N GLN A 53 -0.46 10.71 5.96
CA GLN A 53 -1.90 10.93 6.18
C GLN A 53 -2.45 10.03 7.30
N MET A 54 -1.83 8.87 7.51
CA MET A 54 -2.24 7.89 8.55
C MET A 54 -1.53 8.18 9.88
N ASP A 55 -0.24 8.53 9.85
CA ASP A 55 0.55 8.89 11.03
C ASP A 55 1.34 10.18 10.77
N LYS A 56 0.65 11.31 10.93
CA LYS A 56 1.17 12.66 10.60
C LYS A 56 2.42 13.05 11.38
N ASN A 57 2.59 12.54 12.59
CA ASN A 57 3.64 12.98 13.52
C ASN A 57 4.85 12.05 13.51
N ASN A 58 4.91 11.09 12.60
CA ASN A 58 6.04 10.20 12.46
C ASN A 58 7.27 10.95 11.92
N ILE A 59 8.22 11.23 12.81
CA ILE A 59 9.43 11.98 12.49
C ILE A 59 10.30 11.26 11.46
N GLU A 60 10.34 9.93 11.47
CA GLU A 60 11.15 9.16 10.52
C GLU A 60 10.59 9.29 9.09
N MET A 61 9.27 9.16 8.92
CA MET A 61 8.62 9.36 7.63
C MET A 61 8.75 10.80 7.11
N GLN A 62 8.64 11.80 8.00
CA GLN A 62 8.84 13.21 7.62
C GLN A 62 10.28 13.46 7.14
N LYS A 63 11.27 12.88 7.83
CA LYS A 63 12.68 12.96 7.43
C LYS A 63 12.92 12.32 6.07
N ASP A 64 12.38 11.13 5.85
CA ASP A 64 12.54 10.41 4.58
C ASP A 64 11.83 11.14 3.43
N LEU A 65 10.69 11.80 3.70
CA LEU A 65 10.01 12.64 2.72
C LEU A 65 10.86 13.87 2.36
N ALA A 66 11.43 14.55 3.35
CA ALA A 66 12.31 15.69 3.13
C ALA A 66 13.56 15.29 2.32
N MET A 67 14.16 14.13 2.63
CA MET A 67 15.30 13.60 1.88
C MET A 67 14.93 13.26 0.44
N SER A 68 13.72 12.75 0.19
CA SER A 68 13.28 12.40 -1.17
C SER A 68 13.07 13.62 -2.08
N TYR A 69 12.93 14.83 -1.52
CA TYR A 69 12.83 16.07 -2.29
C TYR A 69 14.19 16.68 -2.69
N TYR A 70 15.30 16.18 -2.14
CA TYR A 70 16.65 16.72 -2.36
C TYR A 70 17.45 15.85 -3.33
#